data_AF-A0A6N7YDM9-F1
#
_entry.id   AF-A0A6N7YDM9-F1
#
_cell.length_a   1.000
_cell.length_b   1.000
_cell.length_c   1.000
_cell.angle_alpha   90.00
_cell.angle_beta   90.00
_cell.angle_gamma   90.00
#
_symmetry.space_group_name_H-M   'P 1'
#
loop_
_entity.id
_entity.type
_entity.pdbx_description
1 polymer ?
#
loop_
_entity_poly.entity_id
_entity_poly.type
_entity_poly.pdbx_seq_one_letter_code
_entity_poly.pdbx_strand_id
1 'polypeptide(L)'
;MVTIGSLYSRFGVAQTAAYTSTKHAVLGLTRVLAAEYVRKGITANCIVPGFVDTEMVRDEVAKAATARGTSEEEILTKFLRIQPIGRMVTTQELGALVAFLCSDAAAPITGQAINIDGGAHQA
;
A
#
# COMPACT_ATOMS: atom_id res chain seq x y z
N MET A 1 4.57 12.67 -9.41
CA MET A 1 5.23 11.37 -9.18
C MET A 1 4.41 10.57 -8.18
N VAL A 2 4.22 9.28 -8.44
CA VAL A 2 3.50 8.39 -7.53
C VAL A 2 4.38 7.18 -7.23
N THR A 3 4.59 6.89 -5.94
CA THR A 3 5.29 5.69 -5.50
C THR A 3 4.31 4.74 -4.80
N ILE A 4 4.63 3.44 -4.83
CA ILE A 4 3.81 2.41 -4.17
C ILE A 4 4.54 1.87 -2.94
N GLY A 5 4.05 2.27 -1.77
CA GLY A 5 4.50 1.81 -0.47
C GLY A 5 3.85 0.48 -0.07
N SER A 6 3.46 0.39 1.19
CA SER A 6 2.74 -0.71 1.84
C SER A 6 2.26 -0.20 3.18
N LEU A 7 1.25 -0.82 3.80
CA LEU A 7 1.01 -0.67 5.25
C LEU A 7 2.31 -0.76 6.08
N TYR A 8 3.27 -1.55 5.62
CA TYR A 8 4.56 -1.74 6.29
C TYR A 8 5.54 -0.57 6.09
N SER A 9 5.12 0.49 5.39
CA SER A 9 5.76 1.82 5.41
C SER A 9 5.39 2.61 6.68
N ARG A 10 4.39 2.17 7.44
CA ARG A 10 3.84 2.87 8.61
C ARG A 10 4.17 2.19 9.94
N PHE A 11 4.29 0.87 9.93
CA PHE A 11 4.62 0.08 11.12
C PHE A 11 5.37 -1.20 10.73
N GLY A 12 6.00 -1.83 11.71
CA GLY A 12 6.74 -3.08 11.51
C GLY A 12 5.89 -4.32 11.76
N VAL A 13 6.16 -5.38 11.00
CA VAL A 13 5.59 -6.71 11.21
C VAL A 13 6.72 -7.71 11.43
N ALA A 14 6.57 -8.61 12.41
CA ALA A 14 7.57 -9.63 12.71
C ALA A 14 7.93 -10.45 11.46
N GLN A 15 9.20 -10.86 11.35
CA GLN A 15 9.74 -11.66 10.23
C GLN A 15 9.74 -10.96 8.85
N THR A 16 9.54 -9.64 8.80
CA THR A 16 9.50 -8.88 7.53
C THR A 16 10.52 -7.75 7.46
N ALA A 17 11.65 -7.86 8.17
CA ALA A 17 12.63 -6.80 8.34
C ALA A 17 13.05 -6.13 7.01
N ALA A 18 13.51 -6.92 6.03
CA ALA A 18 13.91 -6.39 4.73
C ALA A 18 12.77 -5.67 4.00
N TYR A 19 11.57 -6.24 4.01
CA TYR A 19 10.41 -5.65 3.34
C TYR A 19 9.93 -4.37 4.03
N THR A 20 9.83 -4.39 5.37
CA THR A 20 9.47 -3.21 6.17
C THR A 20 10.49 -2.09 5.98
N SER A 21 11.79 -2.38 6.05
CA SER A 21 12.85 -1.38 5.86
C SER A 21 12.79 -0.74 4.48
N THR A 22 12.67 -1.55 3.42
CA THR A 22 12.57 -1.02 2.05
C THR A 22 11.31 -0.19 1.84
N LYS A 23 10.17 -0.58 2.42
CA LYS A 23 8.92 0.17 2.31
C LYS A 23 8.93 1.47 3.12
N HIS A 24 9.63 1.54 4.24
CA HIS A 24 9.93 2.82 4.91
C HIS A 24 10.86 3.69 4.05
N ALA A 25 11.87 3.10 3.40
CA ALA A 25 12.79 3.84 2.52
C ALA A 25 12.06 4.45 1.31
N VAL A 26 11.12 3.74 0.68
CA VAL A 26 10.27 4.28 -0.40
C VAL A 26 9.48 5.51 0.07
N LEU A 27 8.90 5.45 1.27
CA LEU A 27 8.17 6.58 1.84
C LEU A 27 9.11 7.76 2.15
N GLY A 28 10.29 7.49 2.73
CA GLY A 28 11.33 8.50 2.94
C GLY A 28 11.77 9.18 1.65
N LEU A 29 12.06 8.40 0.61
CA LEU A 29 12.42 8.90 -0.72
C LEU A 29 11.33 9.80 -1.29
N THR A 30 10.06 9.40 -1.17
CA THR A 30 8.92 10.19 -1.65
C THR A 30 8.90 11.59 -1.01
N ARG A 31 9.14 11.66 0.30
CA ARG A 31 9.16 12.94 1.03
C ARG A 31 10.32 13.83 0.62
N VAL A 32 11.51 13.25 0.41
CA VAL A 32 12.67 13.98 -0.13
C VAL A 32 12.34 14.56 -1.50
N LEU A 33 11.83 13.74 -2.43
CA LEU A 33 11.44 14.18 -3.76
C LEU A 33 10.36 15.27 -3.74
N ALA A 34 9.37 15.15 -2.85
CA ALA A 34 8.36 16.18 -2.68
C ALA A 34 8.99 17.54 -2.27
N ALA A 35 9.89 17.52 -1.28
CA ALA A 35 10.56 18.73 -0.79
C ALA A 35 11.49 19.36 -1.83
N GLU A 36 12.24 18.55 -2.56
CA GLU A 36 13.20 19.02 -3.58
C GLU A 36 12.52 19.63 -4.81
N TYR A 37 11.39 19.07 -5.23
CA TYR A 37 10.79 19.39 -6.52
C TYR A 37 9.52 20.26 -6.45
N VAL A 38 8.97 20.54 -5.25
CA VAL A 38 7.75 21.36 -5.12
C VAL A 38 7.87 22.74 -5.76
N ARG A 39 9.03 23.41 -5.64
CA ARG A 39 9.27 24.73 -6.28
C ARG A 39 9.36 24.68 -7.81
N LYS A 40 9.50 23.48 -8.38
CA LYS A 40 9.46 23.22 -9.83
C LYS A 40 8.07 22.81 -10.30
N GLY A 41 7.06 22.87 -9.43
CA GLY A 41 5.68 22.46 -9.74
C GLY A 41 5.47 20.96 -9.87
N ILE A 42 6.42 20.13 -9.39
CA ILE A 42 6.31 18.67 -9.45
C ILE A 42 5.91 18.15 -8.07
N THR A 43 4.84 17.35 -8.02
CA THR A 43 4.37 16.69 -6.80
C THR A 43 4.94 15.28 -6.66
N ALA A 44 5.07 14.79 -5.43
CA ALA A 44 5.42 13.40 -5.14
C ALA A 44 4.59 12.87 -3.98
N ASN A 45 3.85 11.77 -4.17
CA ASN A 45 3.03 11.14 -3.14
C ASN A 45 3.21 9.63 -3.13
N CYS A 46 3.07 9.03 -1.96
CA CYS A 46 3.20 7.59 -1.73
C CYS A 46 1.82 7.01 -1.45
N ILE A 47 1.41 6.02 -2.23
CA ILE A 47 0.20 5.24 -1.93
C ILE A 47 0.59 4.08 -1.02
N VAL A 48 -0.17 3.91 0.07
CA VAL A 48 0.06 2.92 1.13
C VAL A 48 -1.10 1.92 1.10
N PRO A 49 -1.02 0.85 0.27
CA PRO A 49 -2.10 -0.10 0.15
C PRO A 49 -2.14 -1.12 1.30
N GLY A 50 -3.35 -1.62 1.57
CA GLY A 50 -3.60 -2.87 2.29
C GLY A 50 -3.40 -4.10 1.37
N PHE A 51 -4.15 -5.19 1.59
CA PHE A 51 -4.15 -6.28 0.62
C PHE A 51 -4.95 -5.88 -0.62
N VAL A 52 -4.32 -6.04 -1.78
CA VAL A 52 -4.90 -5.75 -3.08
C VAL A 52 -5.14 -7.05 -3.81
N ASP A 53 -6.33 -7.22 -4.37
CA ASP A 53 -6.72 -8.41 -5.10
C ASP A 53 -5.95 -8.52 -6.41
N THR A 54 -4.86 -9.28 -6.37
CA THR A 54 -3.92 -9.50 -7.48
C THR A 54 -3.56 -10.98 -7.53
N GLU A 55 -3.14 -11.45 -8.71
CA GLU A 55 -2.64 -12.83 -8.87
C GLU A 55 -1.53 -13.16 -7.87
N MET A 56 -0.59 -12.23 -7.66
CA MET A 56 0.47 -12.36 -6.65
C MET A 56 -0.09 -12.64 -5.25
N VAL A 57 -1.09 -11.90 -4.79
CA VAL A 57 -1.67 -12.11 -3.44
C VAL A 57 -2.41 -13.43 -3.37
N ARG A 58 -3.12 -13.83 -4.43
CA ARG A 58 -3.81 -15.13 -4.50
C ARG A 58 -2.80 -16.29 -4.44
N ASP A 59 -1.69 -16.19 -5.16
CA ASP A 59 -0.61 -17.18 -5.11
C ASP A 59 0.01 -17.29 -3.71
N GLU A 60 0.22 -16.15 -3.03
CA GLU A 60 0.73 -16.16 -1.65
C GLU A 60 -0.27 -16.78 -0.67
N VAL A 61 -1.58 -16.58 -0.87
CA VAL A 61 -2.63 -17.26 -0.10
C VAL A 61 -2.57 -18.77 -0.31
N ALA A 62 -2.48 -19.24 -1.56
CA ALA A 62 -2.39 -20.67 -1.90
C ALA A 62 -1.13 -21.34 -1.31
N LYS A 63 0.03 -20.67 -1.43
CA LYS A 63 1.29 -21.15 -0.82
C LYS A 63 1.20 -21.21 0.70
N ALA A 64 0.63 -20.18 1.33
CA ALA A 64 0.47 -20.13 2.78
C ALA A 64 -0.50 -21.21 3.28
N ALA A 65 -1.57 -21.50 2.53
CA ALA A 65 -2.51 -22.58 2.82
C ALA A 65 -1.80 -23.94 2.79
N THR A 66 -1.07 -24.20 1.72
CA THR A 66 -0.27 -25.43 1.55
C THR A 66 0.76 -25.61 2.68
N ALA A 67 1.56 -24.58 2.97
CA ALA A 67 2.61 -24.64 3.98
C ALA A 67 2.08 -24.85 5.41
N ARG A 68 0.84 -24.45 5.68
CA ARG A 68 0.21 -24.54 7.00
C ARG A 68 -0.78 -25.69 7.13
N GLY A 69 -1.00 -26.47 6.05
CA GLY A 69 -1.97 -27.56 6.02
C GLY A 69 -3.41 -27.10 6.31
N THR A 70 -3.79 -25.92 5.80
CA THR A 70 -5.13 -25.33 5.98
C THR A 70 -5.72 -24.93 4.61
N SER A 71 -6.98 -24.49 4.58
CA SER A 71 -7.65 -23.97 3.37
C SER A 71 -7.22 -22.55 3.03
N GLU A 72 -7.34 -22.18 1.76
CA GLU A 72 -7.14 -20.80 1.30
C GLU A 72 -8.14 -19.83 1.93
N GLU A 73 -9.36 -20.27 2.19
CA GLU A 73 -10.41 -19.47 2.84
C GLU A 73 -10.02 -19.08 4.27
N GLU A 74 -9.42 -20.00 5.03
CA GLU A 74 -8.91 -19.69 6.37
C GLU A 74 -7.76 -18.68 6.35
N ILE A 75 -6.87 -18.78 5.36
CA ILE A 75 -5.78 -17.80 5.16
C ILE A 75 -6.33 -16.44 4.76
N LEU A 76 -7.25 -16.40 3.79
CA LEU A 76 -7.87 -15.18 3.33
C LEU A 76 -8.63 -14.49 4.47
N THR A 77 -9.36 -15.24 5.28
CA THR A 77 -10.04 -14.72 6.48
C THR A 77 -9.07 -14.03 7.44
N LYS A 78 -7.86 -14.57 7.62
CA LYS A 78 -6.82 -13.93 8.45
C LYS A 78 -6.31 -12.62 7.85
N PHE A 79 -6.16 -12.54 6.53
CA PHE A 79 -5.77 -11.31 5.85
C PHE A 79 -6.87 -10.25 5.96
N LEU A 80 -8.13 -10.64 5.75
CA LEU A 80 -9.28 -9.75 5.83
C LEU A 80 -9.52 -9.19 7.24
N ARG A 81 -9.13 -9.90 8.30
CA ARG A 81 -9.19 -9.35 9.67
C ARG A 81 -8.35 -8.08 9.87
N ILE A 82 -7.33 -7.86 9.04
CA ILE A 82 -6.49 -6.66 9.09
C ILE A 82 -7.17 -5.49 8.36
N GLN A 83 -8.13 -5.75 7.47
CA GLN A 83 -8.83 -4.73 6.68
C GLN A 83 -10.30 -4.62 7.10
N PRO A 84 -10.67 -3.64 7.95
CA PRO A 84 -12.03 -3.50 8.48
C PRO A 84 -13.16 -3.46 7.45
N ILE A 85 -12.88 -3.03 6.22
CA ILE A 85 -13.84 -3.07 5.10
C ILE A 85 -14.31 -4.49 4.73
N GLY A 86 -13.64 -5.55 5.22
CA GLY A 86 -14.07 -6.93 5.05
C GLY A 86 -13.79 -7.54 3.68
N ARG A 87 -13.03 -6.84 2.83
CA ARG A 87 -12.59 -7.32 1.50
C ARG A 87 -11.22 -6.76 1.14
N MET A 88 -10.56 -7.40 0.18
CA MET A 88 -9.37 -6.83 -0.44
C MET A 88 -9.74 -5.57 -1.25
N VAL A 89 -8.78 -4.66 -1.37
CA VAL A 89 -8.86 -3.52 -2.27
C VAL A 89 -8.70 -4.03 -3.70
N THR A 90 -9.47 -3.50 -4.64
CA THR A 90 -9.34 -3.89 -6.06
C THR A 90 -8.20 -3.12 -6.73
N THR A 91 -7.64 -3.67 -7.79
CA THR A 91 -6.63 -2.95 -8.61
C THR A 91 -7.22 -1.71 -9.26
N GLN A 92 -8.53 -1.70 -9.57
CA GLN A 92 -9.24 -0.54 -10.11
C GLN A 92 -9.35 0.59 -9.10
N GLU A 93 -9.64 0.30 -7.83
CA GLU A 93 -9.67 1.30 -6.75
C GLU A 93 -8.29 1.90 -6.52
N LEU A 94 -7.24 1.06 -6.52
CA LEU A 94 -5.86 1.53 -6.45
C LEU A 94 -5.50 2.42 -7.64
N GLY A 95 -5.85 1.98 -8.86
CA GLY A 95 -5.61 2.72 -10.10
C GLY A 95 -6.34 4.06 -10.14
N ALA A 96 -7.56 4.12 -9.62
CA ALA A 96 -8.32 5.37 -9.52
C ALA A 96 -7.62 6.40 -8.63
N LEU A 97 -7.05 5.98 -7.49
CA LEU A 97 -6.26 6.88 -6.64
C LEU A 97 -4.97 7.35 -7.34
N VAL A 98 -4.29 6.46 -8.06
CA VAL A 98 -3.11 6.85 -8.88
C VAL A 98 -3.52 7.90 -9.92
N ALA A 99 -4.61 7.66 -10.64
CA ALA A 99 -5.12 8.58 -11.67
C ALA A 99 -5.48 9.95 -11.07
N PHE A 100 -6.13 9.96 -9.90
CA PHE A 100 -6.42 11.19 -9.17
C PHE A 100 -5.14 11.96 -8.80
N LEU A 101 -4.14 11.28 -8.23
CA LEU A 101 -2.87 11.93 -7.84
C LEU A 101 -2.04 12.42 -9.02
N CYS A 102 -2.28 11.88 -10.21
CA CYS A 102 -1.68 12.34 -11.45
C CYS A 102 -2.51 13.41 -12.18
N SER A 103 -3.68 13.79 -11.65
CA SER A 103 -4.55 14.81 -12.24
C SER A 103 -4.28 16.22 -11.68
N ASP A 104 -4.75 17.25 -12.39
CA ASP A 104 -4.65 18.64 -11.94
C ASP A 104 -5.40 18.89 -10.62
N ALA A 105 -6.43 18.10 -10.31
CA ALA A 105 -7.18 18.21 -9.06
C ALA A 105 -6.31 17.90 -7.82
N ALA A 106 -5.22 17.15 -8.01
CA ALA A 106 -4.26 16.84 -6.95
C ALA A 106 -3.02 17.74 -6.96
N ALA A 107 -2.99 18.83 -7.75
CA ALA A 107 -1.88 19.77 -7.80
C ALA A 107 -1.39 20.30 -6.44
N PRO A 108 -2.25 20.58 -5.42
CA PRO A 108 -1.78 21.02 -4.11
C PRO A 108 -1.30 19.87 -3.19
N ILE A 109 -1.42 18.62 -3.62
CA ILE A 109 -1.12 17.44 -2.78
C ILE A 109 0.30 16.98 -3.10
N THR A 110 1.23 17.14 -2.17
CA THR A 110 2.60 16.62 -2.27
C THR A 110 3.16 16.22 -0.91
N GLY A 111 4.10 15.28 -0.89
CA GLY A 111 4.75 14.74 0.31
C GLY A 111 3.87 13.80 1.13
N GLN A 112 2.69 13.42 0.63
CA GLN A 112 1.71 12.65 1.38
C GLN A 112 1.96 11.14 1.30
N ALA A 113 1.51 10.46 2.34
CA ALA A 113 1.38 9.01 2.39
C ALA A 113 -0.10 8.69 2.52
N ILE A 114 -0.74 8.25 1.44
CA ILE A 114 -2.19 8.10 1.38
C ILE A 114 -2.54 6.63 1.48
N ASN A 115 -3.26 6.27 2.54
CA ASN A 115 -3.66 4.89 2.77
C ASN A 115 -4.84 4.52 1.87
N ILE A 116 -4.77 3.34 1.27
CA ILE A 116 -5.89 2.69 0.57
C ILE A 116 -5.95 1.23 1.03
N ASP A 117 -6.43 1.07 2.26
CA ASP A 117 -6.28 -0.17 3.02
C ASP A 117 -7.58 -0.64 3.67
N GLY A 118 -8.71 0.00 3.36
CA GLY A 118 -10.01 -0.37 3.94
C GLY A 118 -10.12 -0.07 5.44
N GLY A 119 -9.34 0.87 5.96
CA GLY A 119 -9.36 1.30 7.36
C GLY A 119 -8.36 0.55 8.26
N ALA A 120 -7.43 -0.20 7.68
CA ALA A 120 -6.44 -0.98 8.43
C ALA A 120 -5.50 -0.09 9.26
N HIS A 121 -5.19 1.11 8.75
CA HIS A 121 -4.35 2.08 9.43
C HIS A 121 -4.89 3.50 9.25
N GLN A 122 -4.98 4.25 10.34
CA GLN A 122 -5.45 5.64 10.38
C GLN A 122 -4.27 6.55 10.78
N ALA A 123 -3.75 7.35 9.84
CA ALA A 123 -2.58 8.22 10.03
C ALA A 123 -2.46 9.30 8.96
#